data_AF-A0A8J1XLZ2-F1
#
_entry.id   AF-A0A8J1XLZ2-F1
#
_cell.length_a   1.000
_cell.length_b   1.000
_cell.length_c   1.000
_cell.angle_alpha   90.00
_cell.angle_beta   90.00
_cell.angle_gamma   90.00
#
_symmetry.space_group_name_H-M   'P 1'
#
loop_
_entity.id
_entity.type
_entity.pdbx_description
1 polymer ?
#
loop_
_entity_poly.entity_id
_entity_poly.type
_entity_poly.pdbx_seq_one_letter_code
_entity_poly.pdbx_strand_id
1 'polypeptide(L)'
;MAATSPIVTLWVKSEPFSFGALPVAPHPRLSVHNIKKIVTYAKTKGHLGFPKLSYSVWKHIACNKLQLSDDIAWLYFQTCDLVSNSSSEQWPDWDKQYSKASNPVEIEQCRNGVTVDTLKFVLFLFIQHLHKISLRSSLVVEEWPMRAKSPDLEGRNTPTGSKTMDEHSHLTFVMNHLNDIMELLVEPDSYGGSASVNDLNLSIEAMEALGFIISGSIDRNRSSKPLHEIALLQQIQAKSGYSKISRTFSFRTLQSWLRSTIGQNPFGISSCIASGRRLSWPMAAEEKEGRASEVSHTKHRGKIATNAHFVPRHQIKANKLIIMSQVCKETIARSSGTLENA
;
A
#
# COMPACT_ATOMS: atom_id res chain seq x y z
N MET A 1 -34.16 12.43 -17.81
CA MET A 1 -32.69 12.41 -17.87
C MET A 1 -32.25 10.99 -17.52
N ALA A 2 -31.66 10.25 -18.46
CA ALA A 2 -31.15 8.92 -18.16
C ALA A 2 -29.97 9.07 -17.18
N ALA A 3 -30.11 8.58 -15.96
CA ALA A 3 -29.02 8.54 -15.00
C ALA A 3 -27.94 7.61 -15.57
N THR A 4 -26.88 8.18 -16.13
CA THR A 4 -25.70 7.41 -16.53
C THR A 4 -25.19 6.67 -15.30
N SER A 5 -25.21 5.34 -15.33
CA SER A 5 -24.70 4.53 -14.23
C SER A 5 -23.25 4.96 -13.93
N PRO A 6 -22.88 5.17 -12.66
CA PRO A 6 -21.53 5.59 -12.31
C PRO A 6 -20.52 4.54 -12.74
N ILE A 7 -19.46 4.99 -13.41
CA ILE A 7 -18.34 4.14 -13.81
C ILE A 7 -17.47 3.95 -12.58
N VAL A 8 -17.52 2.76 -12.01
CA VAL A 8 -16.66 2.38 -10.88
C VAL A 8 -15.29 2.00 -11.41
N THR A 9 -14.24 2.56 -10.83
CA THR A 9 -12.85 2.17 -11.07
C THR A 9 -12.25 1.78 -9.72
N LEU A 10 -11.72 0.56 -9.61
CA LEU A 10 -11.01 0.10 -8.42
C LEU A 10 -9.53 -0.13 -8.78
N TRP A 11 -8.64 0.09 -7.82
CA TRP A 11 -7.21 -0.17 -7.99
C TRP A 11 -6.55 -0.60 -6.68
N VAL A 12 -5.39 -1.23 -6.82
CA VAL A 12 -4.55 -1.63 -5.69
C VAL A 12 -3.74 -0.44 -5.19
N LYS A 13 -3.81 -0.21 -3.89
CA LYS A 13 -3.01 0.79 -3.16
C LYS A 13 -1.55 0.34 -3.13
N SER A 14 -0.62 1.26 -3.39
CA SER A 14 0.80 0.96 -3.42
C SER A 14 1.42 0.89 -2.02
N GLU A 15 0.86 1.62 -1.06
CA GLU A 15 1.46 1.89 0.25
C GLU A 15 1.71 0.62 1.09
N PRO A 16 0.76 -0.33 1.21
CA PRO A 16 0.97 -1.58 1.94
C PRO A 16 2.16 -2.41 1.43
N PHE A 17 2.40 -2.35 0.12
CA PHE A 17 3.45 -3.13 -0.55
C PHE A 17 4.78 -2.38 -0.63
N SER A 18 4.71 -1.05 -0.74
CA SER A 18 5.86 -0.19 -0.98
C SER A 18 6.55 0.23 0.30
N PHE A 19 5.76 0.70 1.26
CA PHE A 19 6.24 1.24 2.52
C PHE A 19 5.98 0.29 3.70
N GLY A 20 4.97 -0.57 3.59
CA GLY A 20 4.65 -1.55 4.63
C GLY A 20 5.53 -2.78 4.62
N ALA A 21 6.19 -3.07 3.51
CA ALA A 21 6.98 -4.28 3.40
C ALA A 21 8.28 -4.14 4.23
N LEU A 22 8.50 -5.07 5.17
CA LEU A 22 9.66 -5.06 6.07
C LEU A 22 10.87 -5.83 5.51
N PRO A 23 12.12 -5.30 5.56
CA PRO A 23 13.31 -5.96 5.01
C PRO A 23 13.79 -7.14 5.87
N VAL A 24 12.84 -7.88 6.45
CA VAL A 24 13.07 -9.02 7.34
C VAL A 24 12.53 -10.25 6.63
N ALA A 25 13.27 -11.35 6.67
CA ALA A 25 12.81 -12.61 6.13
C ALA A 25 11.48 -13.03 6.79
N PRO A 26 10.44 -13.42 6.03
CA PRO A 26 9.17 -13.79 6.64
C PRO A 26 9.34 -14.98 7.58
N HIS A 27 8.88 -14.79 8.81
CA HIS A 27 9.04 -15.77 9.87
C HIS A 27 8.26 -17.05 9.55
N PRO A 28 8.85 -18.25 9.69
CA PRO A 28 8.20 -19.50 9.26
C PRO A 28 6.87 -19.76 9.98
N ARG A 29 6.71 -19.24 11.20
CA ARG A 29 5.47 -19.36 11.98
C ARG A 29 4.39 -18.35 11.60
N LEU A 30 4.68 -17.34 10.79
CA LEU A 30 3.67 -16.44 10.21
C LEU A 30 2.98 -17.07 8.99
N SER A 31 2.61 -18.35 9.05
CA SER A 31 1.87 -19.01 7.99
C SER A 31 0.42 -18.52 7.92
N VAL A 32 -0.23 -18.66 6.76
CA VAL A 32 -1.66 -18.31 6.57
C VAL A 32 -2.56 -18.92 7.65
N HIS A 33 -2.30 -20.18 8.01
CA HIS A 33 -3.03 -20.88 9.09
C HIS A 33 -2.89 -20.19 10.44
N ASN A 34 -1.67 -19.81 10.82
CA ASN A 34 -1.45 -19.12 12.09
C ASN A 34 -2.00 -17.70 12.08
N ILE A 35 -1.96 -17.02 10.92
CA ILE A 35 -2.56 -15.70 10.74
C ILE A 35 -4.09 -15.77 10.96
N LYS A 36 -4.79 -16.76 10.40
CA LYS A 36 -6.23 -16.97 10.66
C LYS A 36 -6.53 -17.11 12.17
N LYS A 37 -5.70 -17.86 12.90
CA LYS A 37 -5.85 -18.05 14.35
C LYS A 37 -5.69 -16.75 15.15
N ILE A 38 -4.98 -15.75 14.64
CA ILE A 38 -4.85 -14.43 15.29
C ILE A 38 -6.23 -13.80 15.43
N VAL A 39 -7.06 -13.81 14.37
CA VAL A 39 -8.40 -13.23 14.39
C VAL A 39 -9.27 -13.90 15.46
N THR A 40 -9.30 -15.24 15.47
CA THR A 40 -10.06 -16.01 16.47
C THR A 40 -9.59 -15.68 17.89
N TYR A 41 -8.28 -15.70 18.14
CA TYR A 41 -7.74 -15.41 19.45
C TYR A 41 -8.03 -13.97 19.89
N ALA A 42 -7.86 -13.00 18.98
CA ALA A 42 -8.10 -11.60 19.25
C ALA A 42 -9.56 -11.34 19.67
N LYS A 43 -10.53 -12.01 19.03
CA LYS A 43 -11.95 -11.97 19.45
C LYS A 43 -12.17 -12.49 20.87
N THR A 44 -11.45 -13.55 21.30
CA THR A 44 -11.56 -14.04 22.69
C THR A 44 -11.05 -13.04 23.74
N LYS A 45 -10.29 -12.01 23.33
CA LYS A 45 -9.78 -10.95 24.21
C LYS A 45 -10.69 -9.72 24.29
N GLY A 46 -11.88 -9.77 23.67
CA GLY A 46 -12.87 -8.69 23.72
C GLY A 46 -12.31 -7.38 23.17
N HIS A 47 -12.58 -6.28 23.88
CA HIS A 47 -12.21 -4.92 23.45
C HIS A 47 -10.70 -4.67 23.28
N LEU A 48 -9.84 -5.49 23.89
CA LEU A 48 -8.39 -5.40 23.73
C LEU A 48 -7.88 -6.09 22.46
N GLY A 49 -8.69 -6.94 21.84
CA GLY A 49 -8.29 -7.70 20.65
C GLY A 49 -9.13 -7.43 19.41
N PHE A 50 -10.39 -7.01 19.54
CA PHE A 50 -11.27 -6.74 18.39
C PHE A 50 -12.26 -5.60 18.69
N PRO A 51 -12.55 -4.70 17.72
CA PRO A 51 -12.01 -4.63 16.35
C PRO A 51 -10.60 -4.02 16.28
N LYS A 52 -10.11 -3.44 17.38
CA LYS A 52 -8.74 -2.94 17.49
C LYS A 52 -7.91 -3.86 18.37
N LEU A 53 -6.79 -4.32 17.84
CA LEU A 53 -5.80 -5.15 18.52
C LEU A 53 -4.86 -4.22 19.30
N SER A 54 -4.70 -4.46 20.60
CA SER A 54 -3.67 -3.79 21.41
C SER A 54 -2.30 -4.43 21.21
N TYR A 55 -1.23 -3.64 21.41
CA TYR A 55 0.12 -4.20 21.35
C TYR A 55 0.33 -5.30 22.40
N SER A 56 -0.23 -5.17 23.60
CA SER A 56 -0.10 -6.18 24.65
C SER A 56 -0.65 -7.56 24.24
N VAL A 57 -1.78 -7.59 23.53
CA VAL A 57 -2.35 -8.83 23.00
C VAL A 57 -1.48 -9.35 21.86
N TRP A 58 -1.04 -8.49 20.94
CA TRP A 58 -0.15 -8.90 19.85
C TRP A 58 1.19 -9.44 20.37
N LYS A 59 1.86 -8.75 21.30
CA LYS A 59 3.11 -9.17 21.95
C LYS A 59 2.97 -10.57 22.55
N HIS A 60 1.86 -10.85 23.23
CA HIS A 60 1.60 -12.20 23.75
C HIS A 60 1.56 -13.26 22.63
N ILE A 61 0.86 -12.98 21.52
CA ILE A 61 0.77 -13.92 20.38
C ILE A 61 2.15 -14.06 19.72
N ALA A 62 2.79 -12.95 19.39
CA ALA A 62 4.05 -12.87 18.68
C ALA A 62 5.17 -13.57 19.44
N CYS A 63 5.39 -13.22 20.71
CA CYS A 63 6.49 -13.74 21.48
C CYS A 63 6.23 -15.17 21.97
N ASN A 64 5.01 -15.47 22.47
CA ASN A 64 4.77 -16.77 23.12
C ASN A 64 4.29 -17.86 22.15
N LYS A 65 3.57 -17.50 21.07
CA LYS A 65 3.03 -18.47 20.11
C LYS A 65 3.88 -18.54 18.85
N LEU A 66 4.24 -17.37 18.30
CA LEU A 66 4.99 -17.28 17.06
C LEU A 66 6.51 -17.25 17.27
N GLN A 67 6.99 -17.13 18.51
CA GLN A 67 8.42 -17.06 18.87
C GLN A 67 9.17 -15.94 18.15
N LEU A 68 8.50 -14.81 17.92
CA LEU A 68 9.14 -13.57 17.47
C LEU A 68 9.84 -12.90 18.67
N SER A 69 10.94 -12.18 18.42
CA SER A 69 11.46 -11.26 19.42
C SER A 69 10.51 -10.07 19.61
N ASP A 70 10.55 -9.44 20.78
CA ASP A 70 9.71 -8.27 21.07
C ASP A 70 9.95 -7.12 20.07
N ASP A 71 11.20 -6.91 19.65
CA ASP A 71 11.53 -5.87 18.67
C ASP A 71 10.92 -6.14 17.29
N ILE A 72 10.91 -7.41 16.85
CA ILE A 72 10.28 -7.78 15.58
C ILE A 72 8.75 -7.71 15.69
N ALA A 73 8.19 -8.12 16.84
CA ALA A 73 6.76 -7.99 17.10
C ALA A 73 6.33 -6.52 17.05
N TRP A 74 7.07 -5.63 17.72
CA TRP A 74 6.85 -4.19 17.69
C TRP A 74 6.99 -3.62 16.28
N LEU A 75 8.02 -4.02 15.53
CA LEU A 75 8.25 -3.55 14.16
C LEU A 75 7.06 -3.85 13.23
N TYR A 76 6.50 -5.07 13.27
CA TYR A 76 5.29 -5.40 12.50
C TYR A 76 4.12 -4.50 12.90
N PHE A 77 3.92 -4.32 14.20
CA PHE A 77 2.78 -3.58 14.75
C PHE A 77 2.84 -2.08 14.40
N GLN A 78 3.99 -1.46 14.64
CA GLN A 78 4.25 -0.05 14.34
C GLN A 78 4.19 0.23 12.84
N THR A 79 4.73 -0.65 12.01
CA THR A 79 4.71 -0.48 10.55
C THR A 79 3.29 -0.57 10.00
N CYS A 80 2.47 -1.49 10.53
CA CYS A 80 1.07 -1.55 10.15
C CYS A 80 0.32 -0.28 10.57
N ASP A 81 0.54 0.22 11.78
CA ASP A 81 -0.05 1.47 12.26
C ASP A 81 0.28 2.64 11.31
N LEU A 82 1.58 2.82 11.01
CA LEU A 82 2.07 3.88 10.13
C LEU A 82 1.43 3.84 8.74
N VAL A 83 1.30 2.67 8.14
CA VAL A 83 0.76 2.51 6.78
C VAL A 83 -0.77 2.51 6.75
N SER A 84 -1.41 2.20 7.88
CA SER A 84 -2.87 2.24 8.03
C SER A 84 -3.39 3.65 8.34
N ASN A 85 -2.63 4.45 9.08
CA ASN A 85 -3.05 5.74 9.63
C ASN A 85 -2.33 6.92 8.96
N SER A 86 -2.74 7.26 7.74
CA SER A 86 -2.22 8.45 7.06
C SER A 86 -2.61 9.78 7.72
N SER A 87 -3.39 9.81 8.82
CA SER A 87 -3.97 11.04 9.38
C SER A 87 -3.94 11.16 10.91
N SER A 88 -3.14 10.37 11.64
CA SER A 88 -3.09 10.50 13.10
C SER A 88 -2.35 11.79 13.53
N GLU A 89 -3.10 12.81 13.95
CA GLU A 89 -2.58 14.00 14.67
C GLU A 89 -1.90 13.63 16.00
N GLN A 90 -2.14 12.40 16.50
CA GLN A 90 -1.63 11.90 17.77
C GLN A 90 -0.23 11.28 17.66
N TRP A 91 0.23 10.96 16.44
CA TRP A 91 1.54 10.35 16.22
C TRP A 91 2.71 11.24 16.65
N PRO A 92 2.71 12.56 16.33
CA PRO A 92 3.77 13.48 16.81
C PRO A 92 3.86 13.57 18.33
N ASP A 93 2.73 13.48 19.05
CA ASP A 93 2.74 13.55 20.51
C ASP A 93 3.14 12.23 21.16
N TRP A 94 2.74 11.10 20.56
CA TRP A 94 3.24 9.79 20.95
C TRP A 94 4.76 9.67 20.72
N ASP A 95 5.27 10.15 19.58
CA ASP A 95 6.70 10.11 19.25
C ASP A 95 7.53 10.93 20.25
N LYS A 96 7.04 12.12 20.65
CA LYS A 96 7.66 12.91 21.73
C LYS A 96 7.65 12.21 23.09
N GLN A 97 6.61 11.43 23.40
CA GLN A 97 6.55 10.66 24.65
C GLN A 97 7.52 9.48 24.60
N TYR A 98 7.54 8.76 23.47
CA TYR A 98 8.44 7.64 23.24
C TYR A 98 9.91 8.08 23.25
N SER A 99 10.25 9.24 22.68
CA SER A 99 11.62 9.78 22.67
C SER A 99 12.12 10.20 24.06
N LYS A 100 11.21 10.50 24.98
CA LYS A 100 11.53 10.86 26.38
C LYS A 100 11.65 9.64 27.29
N ALA A 101 11.05 8.52 26.90
CA ALA A 101 11.10 7.28 27.65
C ALA A 101 12.55 6.79 27.73
N SER A 102 13.08 6.69 28.95
CA SER A 102 14.49 6.34 29.18
C SER A 102 14.66 4.96 29.81
N ASN A 103 13.60 4.43 30.41
CA ASN A 103 13.60 3.10 31.03
C ASN A 103 12.68 2.13 30.27
N PRO A 104 12.93 0.81 30.35
CA PRO A 104 12.16 -0.18 29.59
C PRO A 104 10.68 -0.23 29.96
N VAL A 105 10.30 0.19 31.17
CA VAL A 105 8.91 0.19 31.64
C VAL A 105 8.11 1.31 30.95
N GLU A 106 8.68 2.51 30.84
CA GLU A 106 8.08 3.64 30.12
C GLU A 106 7.91 3.33 28.64
N ILE A 107 8.92 2.72 28.02
CA ILE A 107 8.86 2.28 26.62
C ILE A 107 7.71 1.27 26.43
N GLU A 108 7.59 0.30 27.33
CA GLU A 108 6.51 -0.69 27.27
C GLU A 108 5.12 -0.05 27.48
N GLN A 109 4.99 0.90 28.38
CA GLN A 109 3.75 1.66 28.57
C GLN A 109 3.36 2.45 27.31
N CYS A 110 4.33 3.11 26.66
CA CYS A 110 4.10 3.83 25.41
C CYS A 110 3.64 2.86 24.30
N ARG A 111 4.30 1.70 24.16
CA ARG A 111 3.92 0.67 23.16
C ARG A 111 2.53 0.11 23.43
N ASN A 112 2.18 -0.13 24.68
CA ASN A 112 0.86 -0.66 25.07
C ASN A 112 -0.29 0.33 24.83
N GLY A 113 -0.02 1.63 24.67
CA GLY A 113 -0.99 2.63 24.26
C GLY A 113 -1.37 2.57 22.77
N VAL A 114 -0.62 1.84 21.95
CA VAL A 114 -0.86 1.73 20.51
C VAL A 114 -1.84 0.60 20.20
N THR A 115 -2.79 0.89 19.32
CA THR A 115 -3.77 -0.08 18.82
C THR A 115 -3.85 0.00 17.31
N VAL A 116 -4.08 -1.15 16.66
CA VAL A 116 -4.27 -1.23 15.20
C VAL A 116 -5.57 -1.94 14.89
N ASP A 117 -6.15 -1.69 13.73
CA ASP A 117 -7.29 -2.46 13.25
C ASP A 117 -6.89 -3.93 13.04
N THR A 118 -7.59 -4.85 13.71
CA THR A 118 -7.22 -6.26 13.76
C THR A 118 -7.23 -6.93 12.38
N LEU A 119 -8.22 -6.59 11.55
CA LEU A 119 -8.38 -7.18 10.23
C LEU A 119 -7.33 -6.61 9.25
N LYS A 120 -7.08 -5.30 9.28
CA LYS A 120 -6.00 -4.68 8.50
C LYS A 120 -4.63 -5.24 8.91
N PHE A 121 -4.42 -5.46 10.21
CA PHE A 121 -3.17 -6.04 10.71
C PHE A 121 -2.94 -7.46 10.20
N VAL A 122 -3.98 -8.28 10.14
CA VAL A 122 -3.90 -9.64 9.58
C VAL A 122 -3.61 -9.62 8.07
N LEU A 123 -4.24 -8.71 7.33
CA LEU A 123 -3.91 -8.49 5.92
C LEU A 123 -2.46 -8.05 5.73
N PHE A 124 -1.98 -7.14 6.58
CA PHE A 124 -0.60 -6.72 6.59
C PHE A 124 0.35 -7.90 6.82
N LEU A 125 0.12 -8.73 7.85
CA LEU A 125 0.93 -9.92 8.12
C LEU A 125 0.91 -10.93 6.95
N PHE A 126 -0.22 -11.08 6.27
CA PHE A 126 -0.34 -11.93 5.09
C PHE A 126 0.52 -11.43 3.92
N ILE A 127 0.51 -10.12 3.67
CA ILE A 127 1.40 -9.49 2.68
C ILE A 127 2.86 -9.77 3.06
N GLN A 128 3.24 -9.60 4.34
CA GLN A 128 4.62 -9.90 4.79
C GLN A 128 4.97 -11.38 4.59
N HIS A 129 4.05 -12.31 4.86
CA HIS A 129 4.30 -13.75 4.71
C HIS A 129 4.68 -14.13 3.27
N LEU A 130 3.90 -13.67 2.30
CA LEU A 130 4.08 -14.02 0.88
C LEU A 130 5.16 -13.20 0.17
N HIS A 131 5.70 -12.18 0.84
CA HIS A 131 6.74 -11.30 0.33
C HIS A 131 8.07 -12.03 0.01
N LYS A 132 8.19 -13.35 0.25
CA LYS A 132 9.40 -14.14 -0.06
C LYS A 132 9.79 -14.20 -1.54
N ILE A 133 8.90 -13.92 -2.52
CA ILE A 133 9.21 -14.27 -3.92
C ILE A 133 9.14 -13.12 -4.95
N SER A 134 8.36 -12.04 -4.80
CA SER A 134 8.18 -11.14 -5.97
C SER A 134 7.93 -9.65 -5.72
N LEU A 135 7.87 -9.17 -4.48
CA LEU A 135 7.48 -7.77 -4.23
C LEU A 135 8.68 -6.85 -3.91
N ARG A 136 9.82 -7.43 -3.50
CA ARG A 136 11.12 -6.74 -3.42
C ARG A 136 12.29 -7.61 -3.82
N SER A 137 12.37 -8.01 -5.08
CA SER A 137 13.69 -8.35 -5.66
C SER A 137 14.65 -7.14 -5.71
N SER A 138 14.30 -6.00 -5.09
CA SER A 138 14.99 -4.70 -5.16
C SER A 138 15.46 -4.17 -3.80
N LEU A 139 15.25 -4.88 -2.69
CA LEU A 139 15.83 -4.50 -1.39
C LEU A 139 16.93 -5.43 -0.89
N VAL A 140 17.41 -6.34 -1.75
CA VAL A 140 18.82 -6.69 -1.62
C VAL A 140 19.55 -5.39 -1.93
N VAL A 141 20.07 -4.79 -0.87
CA VAL A 141 21.00 -3.67 -0.89
C VAL A 141 22.08 -4.04 -1.89
N GLU A 142 21.96 -3.55 -3.12
CA GLU A 142 23.12 -3.36 -3.98
C GLU A 142 23.96 -2.33 -3.21
N GLU A 143 25.03 -2.83 -2.60
CA GLU A 143 25.93 -2.09 -1.71
C GLU A 143 26.30 -0.72 -2.30
N TRP A 144 25.69 0.30 -1.71
CA TRP A 144 26.12 1.68 -1.87
C TRP A 144 27.40 1.90 -1.04
N PRO A 145 28.48 2.47 -1.61
CA PRO A 145 28.81 2.67 -3.02
C PRO A 145 30.01 1.78 -3.43
N MET A 146 29.85 0.92 -4.46
CA MET A 146 31.01 0.31 -5.11
C MET A 146 31.25 0.76 -6.54
N ARG A 147 32.54 1.06 -6.75
CA ARG A 147 33.25 1.50 -7.96
C ARG A 147 32.65 0.95 -9.25
N ALA A 148 32.36 1.86 -10.17
CA ALA A 148 31.99 1.56 -11.54
C ALA A 148 32.96 0.55 -12.16
N LYS A 149 32.45 -0.64 -12.51
CA LYS A 149 33.08 -1.41 -13.58
C LYS A 149 32.80 -0.68 -14.89
N SER A 150 33.85 -0.53 -15.68
CA SER A 150 33.92 0.20 -16.95
C SER A 150 32.69 0.03 -17.84
N PRO A 151 32.21 1.09 -18.54
CA PRO A 151 31.15 0.93 -19.51
C PRO A 151 31.73 0.25 -20.77
N ASP A 152 31.25 -0.95 -21.09
CA ASP A 152 31.45 -1.50 -22.42
C ASP A 152 30.55 -0.76 -23.42
N LEU A 153 31.20 -0.35 -24.50
CA LEU A 153 30.74 0.60 -25.48
C LEU A 153 29.99 -0.11 -26.61
N GLU A 154 28.81 -0.70 -26.38
CA GLU A 154 27.92 -1.07 -27.49
C GLU A 154 26.45 -0.75 -27.17
N GLY A 155 25.92 0.18 -27.95
CA GLY A 155 24.58 0.71 -27.79
C GLY A 155 23.52 -0.23 -28.33
N ARG A 156 22.76 -0.86 -27.42
CA ARG A 156 21.30 -1.01 -27.55
C ARG A 156 20.64 -1.52 -26.27
N ASN A 157 21.01 -0.99 -25.10
CA ASN A 157 20.35 -1.39 -23.86
C ASN A 157 19.60 -0.18 -23.30
N THR A 158 18.31 -0.07 -23.65
CA THR A 158 17.36 0.56 -22.72
C THR A 158 17.62 -0.05 -21.34
N PRO A 159 17.79 0.71 -20.26
CA PRO A 159 17.94 0.13 -18.94
C PRO A 159 16.62 -0.55 -18.56
N THR A 160 16.49 -1.81 -18.96
CA THR A 160 15.49 -2.76 -18.49
C THR A 160 15.85 -3.07 -17.04
N GLY A 161 15.33 -2.28 -16.12
CA GLY A 161 15.49 -2.56 -14.69
C GLY A 161 15.54 -1.36 -13.77
N SER A 162 14.65 -0.37 -13.93
CA SER A 162 14.27 0.43 -12.76
C SER A 162 13.34 -0.44 -11.90
N LYS A 163 13.94 -1.32 -11.10
CA LYS A 163 13.28 -2.33 -10.24
C LYS A 163 12.57 -1.73 -9.01
N THR A 164 12.33 -0.43 -9.01
CA THR A 164 11.65 0.27 -7.93
C THR A 164 10.17 0.43 -8.27
N MET A 165 9.43 -0.65 -7.94
CA MET A 165 7.98 -0.70 -7.62
C MET A 165 7.06 -1.00 -8.81
N ASP A 166 6.94 -2.29 -9.12
CA ASP A 166 6.02 -2.76 -10.16
C ASP A 166 4.58 -2.79 -9.64
N GLU A 167 3.85 -1.71 -9.92
CA GLU A 167 2.40 -1.60 -9.70
C GLU A 167 1.63 -2.78 -10.33
N HIS A 168 2.12 -3.30 -11.46
CA HIS A 168 1.56 -4.49 -12.08
C HIS A 168 1.82 -5.76 -11.26
N SER A 169 2.98 -5.88 -10.61
CA SER A 169 3.26 -6.95 -9.64
C SER A 169 2.34 -6.85 -8.42
N HIS A 170 2.06 -5.65 -7.91
CA HIS A 170 1.10 -5.48 -6.81
C HIS A 170 -0.30 -5.91 -7.22
N LEU A 171 -0.76 -5.48 -8.40
CA LEU A 171 -2.04 -5.88 -8.96
C LEU A 171 -2.12 -7.40 -9.16
N THR A 172 -1.09 -7.99 -9.78
CA THR A 172 -1.01 -9.43 -10.03
C THR A 172 -1.02 -10.23 -8.74
N PHE A 173 -0.28 -9.77 -7.72
CA PHE A 173 -0.30 -10.37 -6.38
C PHE A 173 -1.70 -10.40 -5.80
N VAL A 174 -2.39 -9.25 -5.75
CA VAL A 174 -3.74 -9.16 -5.20
C VAL A 174 -4.71 -10.04 -5.99
N MET A 175 -4.62 -10.06 -7.32
CA MET A 175 -5.50 -10.87 -8.17
C MET A 175 -5.27 -12.38 -8.03
N ASN A 176 -4.02 -12.81 -7.81
CA ASN A 176 -3.68 -14.21 -7.59
C ASN A 176 -4.10 -14.68 -6.20
N HIS A 177 -3.97 -13.83 -5.19
CA HIS A 177 -4.24 -14.16 -3.79
C HIS A 177 -5.58 -13.63 -3.26
N LEU A 178 -6.45 -13.11 -4.13
CA LEU A 178 -7.71 -12.47 -3.71
C LEU A 178 -8.58 -13.40 -2.85
N ASN A 179 -8.62 -14.69 -3.19
CA ASN A 179 -9.42 -15.66 -2.44
C ASN A 179 -8.88 -15.84 -1.02
N ASP A 180 -7.57 -16.03 -0.89
CA ASP A 180 -6.90 -16.18 0.41
C ASP A 180 -7.09 -14.92 1.26
N ILE A 181 -6.91 -13.74 0.64
CA ILE A 181 -7.12 -12.42 1.28
C ILE A 181 -8.54 -12.30 1.81
N MET A 182 -9.56 -12.65 1.01
CA MET A 182 -10.95 -12.57 1.44
C MET A 182 -11.27 -13.61 2.51
N GLU A 183 -10.73 -14.83 2.38
CA GLU A 183 -10.96 -15.93 3.33
C GLU A 183 -10.38 -15.62 4.73
N LEU A 184 -9.28 -14.87 4.81
CA LEU A 184 -8.74 -14.36 6.09
C LEU A 184 -9.73 -13.46 6.85
N LEU A 185 -10.66 -12.84 6.13
CA LEU A 185 -11.61 -11.87 6.68
C LEU A 185 -13.00 -12.47 6.91
N VAL A 186 -13.20 -13.74 6.54
CA VAL A 186 -14.45 -14.45 6.81
C VAL A 186 -14.57 -14.70 8.31
N GLU A 187 -15.75 -14.44 8.84
CA GLU A 187 -16.08 -14.68 10.24
C GLU A 187 -15.96 -16.17 10.60
N PRO A 188 -15.24 -16.55 11.68
CA PRO A 188 -15.04 -17.95 12.05
C PRO A 188 -16.34 -18.70 12.34
N ASP A 189 -17.39 -18.00 12.81
CA ASP A 189 -18.72 -18.57 13.05
C ASP A 189 -19.46 -18.93 11.75
N SER A 190 -18.97 -18.49 10.59
CA SER A 190 -19.54 -18.83 9.27
C SER A 190 -19.15 -20.24 8.80
N TYR A 191 -18.21 -20.92 9.46
CA TYR A 191 -17.75 -22.27 9.11
C TYR A 191 -18.54 -23.39 9.81
N GLY A 192 -19.80 -23.16 10.16
CA GLY A 192 -20.65 -24.18 10.76
C GLY A 192 -20.79 -25.42 9.87
N GLY A 193 -20.16 -26.53 10.30
CA GLY A 193 -20.44 -27.95 9.98
C GLY A 193 -20.35 -28.45 8.53
N SER A 194 -20.75 -27.67 7.53
CA SER A 194 -20.86 -28.10 6.13
C SER A 194 -21.05 -26.92 5.15
N ALA A 195 -20.70 -25.70 5.55
CA ALA A 195 -20.87 -24.52 4.71
C ALA A 195 -19.92 -24.58 3.49
N SER A 196 -20.49 -24.58 2.29
CA SER A 196 -19.72 -24.41 1.07
C SER A 196 -19.10 -23.01 1.06
N VAL A 197 -17.95 -22.82 0.40
CA VAL A 197 -17.36 -21.48 0.15
C VAL A 197 -18.38 -20.52 -0.48
N ASN A 198 -19.39 -21.07 -1.18
CA ASN A 198 -20.48 -20.31 -1.78
C ASN A 198 -21.41 -19.63 -0.76
N ASP A 199 -21.50 -20.14 0.47
CA ASP A 199 -22.39 -19.63 1.51
C ASP A 199 -21.68 -18.67 2.48
N LEU A 200 -20.36 -18.48 2.29
CA LEU A 200 -19.59 -17.55 3.10
C LEU A 200 -19.98 -16.10 2.78
N ASN A 201 -19.98 -15.29 3.83
CA ASN A 201 -20.29 -13.87 3.73
C ASN A 201 -19.20 -13.06 4.44
N LEU A 202 -18.93 -11.86 3.92
CA LEU A 202 -18.05 -10.89 4.54
C LEU A 202 -18.87 -9.78 5.20
N SER A 203 -18.44 -9.34 6.37
CA SER A 203 -19.06 -8.21 7.07
C SER A 203 -18.64 -6.86 6.48
N ILE A 204 -19.21 -5.77 6.99
CA ILE A 204 -18.82 -4.42 6.59
C ILE A 204 -17.39 -4.12 7.06
N GLU A 205 -17.02 -4.56 8.27
CA GLU A 205 -15.69 -4.42 8.85
C GLU A 205 -14.63 -5.13 7.99
N ALA A 206 -14.96 -6.31 7.45
CA ALA A 206 -14.10 -7.00 6.48
C ALA A 206 -13.91 -6.18 5.19
N MET A 207 -14.97 -5.52 4.70
CA MET A 207 -14.87 -4.63 3.54
C MET A 207 -14.07 -3.36 3.82
N GLU A 208 -14.18 -2.79 5.01
CA GLU A 208 -13.34 -1.69 5.48
C GLU A 208 -11.87 -2.09 5.55
N ALA A 209 -11.60 -3.31 6.02
CA ALA A 209 -10.25 -3.89 6.05
C ALA A 209 -9.70 -4.13 4.65
N LEU A 210 -10.47 -4.63 3.69
CA LEU A 210 -10.06 -4.72 2.27
C LEU A 210 -9.70 -3.34 1.69
N GLY A 211 -10.33 -2.28 2.20
CA GLY A 211 -9.98 -0.89 1.91
C GLY A 211 -8.53 -0.50 2.26
N PHE A 212 -7.84 -1.29 3.07
CA PHE A 212 -6.40 -1.15 3.33
C PHE A 212 -5.57 -1.37 2.06
N ILE A 213 -5.99 -2.34 1.22
CA ILE A 213 -5.28 -2.78 0.00
C ILE A 213 -5.92 -2.19 -1.26
N ILE A 214 -7.22 -1.95 -1.25
CA ILE A 214 -7.98 -1.55 -2.44
C ILE A 214 -8.60 -0.18 -2.21
N SER A 215 -8.49 0.68 -3.22
CA SER A 215 -9.19 1.95 -3.26
C SER A 215 -10.03 2.04 -4.54
N GLY A 216 -10.91 3.03 -4.62
CA GLY A 216 -11.74 3.20 -5.79
C GLY A 216 -12.27 4.61 -5.98
N SER A 217 -12.92 4.80 -7.12
CA SER A 217 -13.59 6.03 -7.51
C SER A 217 -14.87 5.71 -8.29
N ILE A 218 -15.83 6.64 -8.25
CA ILE A 218 -17.09 6.58 -9.00
C ILE A 218 -17.29 7.77 -9.94
N ASP A 219 -16.35 8.72 -9.93
CA ASP A 219 -16.45 10.03 -10.59
C ASP A 219 -15.31 10.26 -11.60
N ARG A 220 -14.86 9.17 -12.23
CA ARG A 220 -13.72 9.15 -13.16
C ARG A 220 -12.42 9.64 -12.50
N ASN A 221 -12.13 9.14 -11.30
CA ASN A 221 -10.91 9.40 -10.54
C ASN A 221 -10.75 10.84 -10.06
N ARG A 222 -11.85 11.59 -9.88
CA ARG A 222 -11.81 12.94 -9.29
C ARG A 222 -11.79 12.89 -7.76
N SER A 223 -12.38 11.87 -7.17
CA SER A 223 -12.29 11.55 -5.75
C SER A 223 -12.01 10.06 -5.55
N SER A 224 -11.17 9.76 -4.55
CA SER A 224 -11.03 8.40 -4.03
C SER A 224 -12.04 8.23 -2.91
N LYS A 225 -12.72 7.09 -2.92
CA LYS A 225 -13.61 6.67 -1.85
C LYS A 225 -13.13 5.34 -1.29
N PRO A 226 -13.35 5.10 0.02
CA PRO A 226 -13.16 3.79 0.61
C PRO A 226 -13.99 2.72 -0.13
N LEU A 227 -13.43 1.51 -0.25
CA LEU A 227 -14.06 0.40 -0.97
C LEU A 227 -15.48 0.09 -0.45
N HIS A 228 -15.65 0.06 0.87
CA HIS A 228 -16.94 -0.26 1.50
C HIS A 228 -18.03 0.75 1.12
N GLU A 229 -17.72 2.05 1.07
CA GLU A 229 -18.69 3.09 0.66
C GLU A 229 -19.16 2.87 -0.78
N ILE A 230 -18.23 2.54 -1.69
CA ILE A 230 -18.53 2.27 -3.09
C ILE A 230 -19.43 1.02 -3.21
N ALA A 231 -19.07 -0.04 -2.48
CA ALA A 231 -19.79 -1.32 -2.51
C ALA A 231 -21.21 -1.22 -1.93
N LEU A 232 -21.45 -0.27 -1.02
CA LEU A 232 -22.75 0.01 -0.40
C LEU A 232 -23.65 0.94 -1.25
N LEU A 233 -23.16 1.52 -2.34
CA LEU A 233 -23.99 2.35 -3.21
C LEU A 233 -25.11 1.53 -3.85
N GLN A 234 -26.34 2.05 -3.85
CA GLN A 234 -27.54 1.31 -4.30
C GLN A 234 -27.38 0.67 -5.69
N GLN A 235 -26.79 1.39 -6.64
CA GLN A 235 -26.54 0.91 -8.00
C GLN A 235 -25.43 -0.15 -8.11
N ILE A 236 -24.62 -0.31 -7.07
CA ILE A 236 -23.50 -1.27 -7.00
C ILE A 236 -23.85 -2.49 -6.14
N GLN A 237 -24.76 -2.37 -5.17
CA GLN A 237 -25.12 -3.44 -4.22
C GLN A 237 -25.38 -4.81 -4.88
N ALA A 238 -26.10 -4.84 -6.00
CA ALA A 238 -26.35 -6.08 -6.74
C ALA A 238 -25.08 -6.70 -7.34
N LYS A 239 -24.12 -5.87 -7.76
CA LYS A 239 -22.82 -6.32 -8.30
C LYS A 239 -21.86 -6.72 -7.19
N SER A 240 -21.77 -5.94 -6.11
CA SER A 240 -20.92 -6.24 -4.96
C SER A 240 -21.42 -7.41 -4.12
N GLY A 241 -22.68 -7.84 -4.31
CA GLY A 241 -23.29 -8.93 -3.56
C GLY A 241 -23.73 -8.54 -2.16
N TYR A 242 -23.98 -7.24 -1.93
CA TYR A 242 -24.44 -6.74 -0.64
C TYR A 242 -25.91 -7.09 -0.37
N SER A 243 -26.17 -7.70 0.79
CA SER A 243 -27.51 -7.95 1.31
C SER A 243 -27.86 -6.96 2.40
N LYS A 244 -28.92 -6.17 2.20
CA LYS A 244 -29.45 -5.23 3.21
C LYS A 244 -29.99 -5.95 4.45
N ILE A 245 -30.43 -7.20 4.30
CA ILE A 245 -31.07 -7.98 5.37
C ILE A 245 -30.00 -8.45 6.37
N SER A 246 -28.97 -9.13 5.87
CA SER A 246 -27.87 -9.65 6.70
C SER A 246 -26.80 -8.60 6.97
N ARG A 247 -26.79 -7.49 6.22
CA ARG A 247 -25.72 -6.46 6.23
C ARG A 247 -24.34 -7.04 5.90
N THR A 248 -24.31 -8.04 5.03
CA THR A 248 -23.09 -8.74 4.60
C THR A 248 -22.97 -8.79 3.08
N PHE A 249 -21.79 -9.18 2.60
CA PHE A 249 -21.46 -9.37 1.20
C PHE A 249 -21.28 -10.86 0.89
N SER A 250 -21.98 -11.37 -0.11
CA SER A 250 -21.77 -12.74 -0.61
C SER A 250 -20.34 -12.89 -1.12
N PHE A 251 -19.60 -13.89 -0.61
CA PHE A 251 -18.19 -14.10 -0.95
C PHE A 251 -17.97 -14.21 -2.45
N ARG A 252 -18.73 -15.09 -3.13
CA ARG A 252 -18.57 -15.36 -4.56
C ARG A 252 -18.90 -14.14 -5.43
N THR A 253 -19.98 -13.45 -5.09
CA THR A 253 -20.44 -12.28 -5.85
C THR A 253 -19.45 -11.13 -5.71
N LEU A 254 -19.01 -10.87 -4.48
CA LEU A 254 -17.99 -9.87 -4.19
C LEU A 254 -16.67 -10.18 -4.90
N GLN A 255 -16.19 -11.42 -4.83
CA GLN A 255 -14.97 -11.87 -5.51
C GLN A 255 -15.04 -11.63 -7.02
N SER A 256 -16.15 -12.00 -7.66
CA SER A 256 -16.36 -11.79 -9.10
C SER A 256 -16.36 -10.31 -9.46
N TRP A 257 -17.01 -9.47 -8.66
CA TRP A 257 -17.03 -8.01 -8.86
C TRP A 257 -15.64 -7.39 -8.70
N LEU A 258 -14.89 -7.76 -7.66
CA LEU A 258 -13.53 -7.28 -7.46
C LEU A 258 -12.63 -7.69 -8.63
N ARG A 259 -12.68 -8.95 -9.07
CA ARG A 259 -11.87 -9.42 -10.21
C ARG A 259 -12.17 -8.71 -11.52
N SER A 260 -13.42 -8.30 -11.73
CA SER A 260 -13.85 -7.62 -12.96
C SER A 260 -13.67 -6.10 -12.92
N THR A 261 -13.48 -5.51 -11.74
CA THR A 261 -13.45 -4.05 -11.56
C THR A 261 -12.07 -3.51 -11.16
N ILE A 262 -11.23 -4.31 -10.50
CA ILE A 262 -9.87 -3.90 -10.13
C ILE A 262 -9.02 -3.82 -11.41
N GLY A 263 -8.44 -2.65 -11.65
CA GLY A 263 -7.56 -2.38 -12.77
C GLY A 263 -6.27 -1.65 -12.35
N GLN A 264 -5.66 -1.00 -13.34
CA GLN A 264 -4.45 -0.18 -13.15
C GLN A 264 -4.74 1.02 -12.23
N ASN A 265 -3.74 1.45 -11.43
CA ASN A 265 -3.88 2.61 -10.58
C ASN A 265 -3.85 3.89 -11.44
N PRO A 266 -4.93 4.69 -11.43
CA PRO A 266 -5.00 5.94 -12.20
C PRO A 266 -4.02 7.01 -11.72
N PHE A 267 -3.43 6.84 -10.52
CA PHE A 267 -2.46 7.75 -9.92
C PHE A 267 -1.06 7.16 -9.84
N GLY A 268 -0.87 5.95 -10.36
CA GLY A 268 0.41 5.24 -10.29
C GLY A 268 1.48 5.77 -11.23
N ILE A 269 2.62 5.07 -11.28
CA ILE A 269 3.82 5.47 -12.02
C ILE A 269 3.52 5.51 -13.51
N SER A 270 2.89 4.46 -14.04
CA SER A 270 2.53 4.34 -15.47
C SER A 270 1.60 5.48 -15.90
N SER A 271 0.58 5.79 -15.10
CA SER A 271 -0.34 6.90 -15.32
C SER A 271 0.39 8.24 -15.26
N CYS A 272 1.30 8.45 -14.30
CA CYS A 272 2.11 9.66 -14.21
C CYS A 272 3.02 9.85 -15.44
N ILE A 273 3.59 8.80 -16.01
CA ILE A 273 4.41 8.90 -17.23
C ILE A 273 3.54 9.20 -18.46
N ALA A 274 2.37 8.58 -18.56
CA ALA A 274 1.50 8.67 -19.73
C ALA A 274 0.69 9.97 -19.78
N SER A 275 0.09 10.38 -18.66
CA SER A 275 -0.82 11.53 -18.58
C SER A 275 -0.34 12.64 -17.63
N GLY A 276 0.82 12.46 -16.99
CA GLY A 276 1.42 13.47 -16.11
C GLY A 276 1.89 14.73 -16.85
N ARG A 277 2.05 15.81 -16.07
CA ARG A 277 2.63 17.06 -16.54
C ARG A 277 4.14 16.86 -16.62
N ARG A 278 4.71 17.08 -17.81
CA ARG A 278 6.16 17.10 -17.98
C ARG A 278 6.73 18.37 -17.38
N LEU A 279 7.75 18.24 -16.55
CA LEU A 279 8.48 19.37 -15.99
C LEU A 279 9.76 19.56 -16.80
N SER A 280 9.99 20.79 -17.25
CA SER A 280 11.27 21.19 -17.84
C SER A 280 12.22 21.55 -16.72
N TRP A 281 13.40 20.93 -16.70
CA TRP A 281 14.48 21.37 -15.83
C TRP A 281 15.07 22.67 -16.42
N PRO A 282 15.12 23.79 -15.67
CA PRO A 282 15.69 25.04 -16.15
C PRO A 282 17.23 24.99 -16.14
N MET A 283 17.83 24.06 -16.87
CA MET A 283 19.25 24.13 -17.26
C MET A 283 19.35 24.75 -18.64
N ALA A 284 18.74 25.92 -18.82
CA ALA A 284 18.73 26.67 -20.07
C ALA A 284 18.84 28.18 -19.82
N ALA A 285 19.72 28.56 -18.90
CA ALA A 285 20.17 29.94 -18.74
C ALA A 285 21.69 30.11 -18.87
N GLU A 286 22.43 29.05 -19.20
CA GLU A 286 23.89 29.10 -19.46
C GLU A 286 24.25 28.83 -20.95
N GLU A 287 23.30 29.01 -21.88
CA GLU A 287 23.58 28.99 -23.33
C GLU A 287 23.27 30.35 -23.98
N LYS A 288 23.58 31.44 -23.27
CA LYS A 288 23.63 32.78 -23.86
C LYS A 288 25.04 33.37 -23.86
N GLU A 289 26.04 32.54 -24.11
CA GLU A 289 27.33 33.01 -24.65
C GLU A 289 28.13 31.82 -25.19
N GLY A 290 28.36 31.77 -26.51
CA GLY A 290 29.40 30.91 -27.08
C GLY A 290 28.96 29.95 -28.17
N ARG A 291 28.91 30.49 -29.39
CA ARG A 291 29.35 29.90 -30.67
C ARG A 291 28.82 28.52 -31.10
N ALA A 292 28.20 28.58 -32.28
CA ALA A 292 28.00 27.48 -33.21
C ALA A 292 29.19 26.51 -33.28
N SER A 293 28.92 25.25 -32.97
CA SER A 293 29.71 24.10 -33.39
C SER A 293 28.75 22.93 -33.62
N GLU A 294 28.64 22.55 -34.89
CA GLU A 294 27.92 21.38 -35.38
C GLU A 294 28.58 20.10 -34.87
N VAL A 295 28.06 19.50 -33.80
CA VAL A 295 28.11 18.04 -33.58
C VAL A 295 26.86 17.63 -32.82
N SER A 296 26.01 16.86 -33.48
CA SER A 296 24.80 16.27 -32.93
C SER A 296 25.14 15.21 -31.87
N HIS A 297 25.34 15.64 -30.64
CA HIS A 297 25.08 14.79 -29.49
C HIS A 297 23.82 15.29 -28.83
N THR A 298 22.71 14.58 -29.04
CA THR A 298 21.51 14.68 -28.21
C THR A 298 21.92 14.34 -26.78
N LYS A 299 22.44 15.33 -26.04
CA LYS A 299 22.67 15.22 -24.60
C LYS A 299 21.34 14.77 -24.01
N HIS A 300 21.35 13.58 -23.40
CA HIS A 300 20.18 12.88 -22.93
C HIS A 300 19.43 13.78 -21.93
N ARG A 301 18.46 14.57 -22.41
CA ARG A 301 17.69 15.47 -21.55
C ARG A 301 16.91 14.61 -20.56
N GLY A 302 17.26 14.76 -19.28
CA GLY A 302 16.52 14.13 -18.19
C GLY A 302 15.03 14.48 -18.31
N LYS A 303 14.17 13.46 -18.23
CA LYS A 303 12.71 13.63 -18.33
C LYS A 303 12.14 13.66 -16.93
N ILE A 304 11.36 14.69 -16.61
CA ILE A 304 10.67 14.79 -15.34
C ILE A 304 9.16 14.82 -15.62
N ALA A 305 8.39 14.02 -14.90
CA ALA A 305 6.93 13.99 -14.97
C ALA A 305 6.33 14.06 -13.57
N THR A 306 5.19 14.73 -13.43
CA THR A 306 4.43 14.77 -12.19
C THR A 306 2.93 14.62 -12.42
N ASN A 307 2.26 13.90 -11.53
CA ASN A 307 0.80 13.76 -11.51
C ASN A 307 0.11 14.71 -10.51
N ALA A 308 0.87 15.56 -9.81
CA ALA A 308 0.35 16.38 -8.70
C ALA A 308 -0.89 17.21 -9.06
N HIS A 309 -1.01 17.63 -10.32
CA HIS A 309 -2.10 18.46 -10.84
C HIS A 309 -3.46 17.75 -10.96
N PHE A 310 -3.51 16.41 -11.03
CA PHE A 310 -4.76 15.66 -11.11
C PHE A 310 -4.97 14.68 -9.96
N VAL A 311 -3.98 14.51 -9.07
CA VAL A 311 -4.18 13.77 -7.83
C VAL A 311 -5.09 14.59 -6.91
N PRO A 312 -6.20 14.02 -6.41
CA PRO A 312 -7.13 14.78 -5.59
C PRO A 312 -6.45 15.35 -4.33
N ARG A 313 -6.72 16.61 -4.00
CA ARG A 313 -6.05 17.36 -2.90
C ARG A 313 -6.20 16.74 -1.52
N HIS A 314 -7.18 15.87 -1.30
CA HIS A 314 -7.35 15.14 -0.03
C HIS A 314 -6.49 13.86 0.04
N GLN A 315 -5.79 13.47 -1.04
CA GLN A 315 -4.97 12.25 -1.13
C GLN A 315 -3.45 12.51 -1.10
N ILE A 316 -3.02 13.57 -0.41
CA ILE A 316 -1.66 14.14 -0.48
C ILE A 316 -0.55 13.11 -0.18
N LYS A 317 -0.79 12.08 0.63
CA LYS A 317 0.30 11.35 1.30
C LYS A 317 0.94 10.19 0.54
N ALA A 318 0.40 9.78 -0.61
CA ALA A 318 1.00 8.64 -1.36
C ALA A 318 0.80 8.65 -2.88
N ASN A 319 -0.10 9.49 -3.39
CA ASN A 319 -0.45 9.49 -4.81
C ASN A 319 0.24 10.60 -5.60
N LYS A 320 0.84 11.61 -4.96
CA LYS A 320 1.63 12.63 -5.66
C LYS A 320 3.04 12.11 -5.93
N LEU A 321 3.38 12.00 -7.21
CA LEU A 321 4.63 11.45 -7.70
C LEU A 321 5.37 12.50 -8.52
N ILE A 322 6.70 12.49 -8.40
CA ILE A 322 7.63 13.11 -9.33
C ILE A 322 8.55 12.00 -9.81
N ILE A 323 8.50 11.71 -11.10
CA ILE A 323 9.33 10.70 -11.73
C ILE A 323 10.40 11.41 -12.53
N MET A 324 11.66 11.05 -12.30
CA MET A 324 12.81 11.64 -12.97
C MET A 324 13.61 10.52 -13.64
N SER A 325 13.80 10.62 -14.96
CA SER A 325 14.73 9.75 -15.70
C SER A 325 16.12 10.37 -15.63
N GLN A 326 17.08 9.61 -15.09
CA GLN A 326 18.50 9.90 -14.84
C GLN A 326 18.96 11.27 -15.39
N VAL A 327 18.98 12.27 -14.52
CA VAL A 327 19.29 13.67 -14.89
C VAL A 327 20.79 13.95 -14.80
N CYS A 328 21.52 13.30 -13.88
CA CYS A 328 22.98 13.25 -13.74
C CYS A 328 23.34 12.23 -12.63
N LYS A 329 24.64 11.96 -12.37
CA LYS A 329 25.09 11.17 -11.19
C LYS A 329 24.81 11.87 -9.85
N GLU A 330 24.48 13.16 -9.90
CA GLU A 330 24.18 14.00 -8.73
C GLU A 330 22.78 14.59 -8.89
N THR A 331 21.97 14.46 -7.84
CA THR A 331 20.62 15.04 -7.77
C THR A 331 20.70 16.32 -6.95
N ILE A 332 20.63 17.47 -7.61
CA ILE A 332 20.55 18.77 -6.91
C ILE A 332 19.08 19.15 -6.81
N ALA A 333 18.51 19.07 -5.62
CA ALA A 333 17.16 19.56 -5.34
C ALA A 333 17.23 21.00 -4.84
N ARG A 334 16.59 21.92 -5.56
CA ARG A 334 16.38 23.31 -5.11
C ARG A 334 14.92 23.47 -4.76
N SER A 335 14.63 24.02 -3.57
CA SER A 335 13.25 24.41 -3.22
C SER A 335 12.74 25.41 -4.26
N SER A 336 11.57 25.12 -4.84
CA SER A 336 10.93 25.94 -5.86
C SER A 336 9.48 26.16 -5.48
N GLY A 337 9.01 27.40 -5.61
CA GLY A 337 7.62 27.78 -5.36
C GLY A 337 6.58 27.06 -6.23
N THR A 338 7.03 26.24 -7.19
CA THR A 338 6.16 25.38 -8.01
C THR A 338 5.41 24.34 -7.16
N LEU A 339 5.94 23.96 -6.00
CA LEU A 339 5.35 22.95 -5.10
C LEU A 339 4.66 23.56 -3.87
N GLU A 340 4.73 24.88 -3.67
CA GLU A 340 4.18 25.55 -2.48
C GLU A 340 2.65 25.62 -2.46
N ASN A 341 2.00 25.45 -3.63
CA ASN A 341 0.53 25.54 -3.79
C ASN A 341 -0.10 24.32 -4.51
N ALA A 342 0.64 23.22 -4.64
CA ALA A 342 0.23 22.02 -5.41
C ALA A 342 -0.50 20.98 -4.57
#